data_AF-A0AAD6ZQ94-F1
#
_entry.id   AF-A0AAD6ZQ94-F1
#
_cell.length_a   1.000
_cell.length_b   1.000
_cell.length_c   1.000
_cell.angle_alpha   90.00
_cell.angle_beta   90.00
_cell.angle_gamma   90.00
#
_symmetry.space_group_name_H-M   'P 1'
#
loop_
_entity.id
_entity.type
_entity.pdbx_description
1 polymer ?
#
loop_
_entity_poly.entity_id
_entity_poly.type
_entity_poly.pdbx_seq_one_letter_code
_entity_poly.pdbx_strand_id
1 'polypeptide(L)'
;MLPLCLFALLSYVGASPAPIPGATPTSLTAPHARPAQPTIFSSNPHLARRNILTDVDKDVGSILDGLGSAIPSYVASGVPNFFQDFPTGTAVQSSLGLSDGDMAALPTQVLNLPSYANWTTQGWSLIVHGNVFKQPNISQSKLDDLANAFLIDTSVSQLPADQAAQARNLTAEIYVVQQPNMNVTINIQPLASSGKENGTSQTFIIGPTSPEGDFDSPMIIPDPQNQLQSGNETKGIQRMSMHATGTDTGNATAYLVPTDGLTIISDIDDILRVTKIYEPKEGLLNSFARPFTPWMNMPEIYAKWSKALPDLHFHYLTTTPEQVTRNYMQFIYATYPLGSFDTRPLNFSDVSATLSIRKFLLERIFQTYPQRKFVLVADTSNSDVMTDYPALATEFPGQVQCILLRNTSATDSGDKFPYDTSGFKGLNQSMYMFFTVPDDLKNLDLTKDCYNSAVKQNVTFDHQGLPFSNDASLLVSRTFTSLIFVIIAVALSV
;
A
#
# COMPACT_ATOMS: atom_id res chain seq x y z
N MET A 1 25.27 64.12 60.43
CA MET A 1 26.15 63.64 59.34
C MET A 1 25.27 62.94 58.33
N LEU A 2 25.45 63.18 57.02
CA LEU A 2 24.69 62.71 55.84
C LEU A 2 23.15 62.55 56.00
N PRO A 3 22.32 63.34 55.30
CA PRO A 3 20.85 63.22 55.37
C PRO A 3 20.31 62.06 54.52
N LEU A 4 19.16 61.53 54.93
CA LEU A 4 18.37 60.53 54.21
C LEU A 4 17.39 61.25 53.25
N CYS A 5 17.36 60.89 51.97
CA CYS A 5 16.36 61.41 51.01
C CYS A 5 15.31 60.35 50.68
N LEU A 6 14.09 60.53 51.18
CA LEU A 6 12.91 59.83 50.65
C LEU A 6 12.47 60.53 49.36
N PHE A 7 12.30 59.75 48.28
CA PHE A 7 11.58 60.20 47.09
C PHE A 7 10.16 59.64 47.09
N ALA A 8 9.18 60.53 46.92
CA ALA A 8 7.78 60.16 46.76
C ALA A 8 7.49 59.76 45.30
N LEU A 9 6.81 58.64 45.10
CA LEU A 9 6.31 58.21 43.79
C LEU A 9 4.88 58.69 43.60
N LEU A 10 4.66 59.52 42.57
CA LEU A 10 3.34 60.01 42.18
C LEU A 10 2.56 58.94 41.41
N SER A 11 1.26 58.82 41.72
CA SER A 11 0.36 57.85 41.12
C SER A 11 -0.14 58.32 39.75
N TYR A 12 -0.09 57.44 38.74
CA TYR A 12 -0.85 57.61 37.49
C TYR A 12 -1.92 56.52 37.38
N VAL A 13 -3.16 56.94 37.13
CA VAL A 13 -4.30 56.03 36.95
C VAL A 13 -4.41 55.66 35.47
N GLY A 14 -4.15 54.39 35.15
CA GLY A 14 -4.44 53.82 33.83
C GLY A 14 -5.78 53.09 33.86
N ALA A 15 -6.70 53.44 32.95
CA ALA A 15 -8.01 52.81 32.85
C ALA A 15 -7.91 51.41 32.18
N SER A 16 -8.60 50.42 32.74
CA SER A 16 -8.68 49.07 32.18
C SER A 16 -9.74 48.98 31.07
N PRO A 17 -9.43 48.42 29.88
CA PRO A 17 -10.46 47.98 28.94
C PRO A 17 -11.16 46.70 29.45
N ALA A 18 -12.42 46.53 29.06
CA ALA A 18 -13.24 45.36 29.41
C ALA A 18 -12.79 44.09 28.64
N PRO A 19 -13.07 42.87 29.16
CA PRO A 19 -12.70 41.62 28.49
C PRO A 19 -13.47 41.43 27.18
N ILE A 20 -12.74 41.10 26.12
CA ILE A 20 -13.29 40.71 24.81
C ILE A 20 -13.73 39.24 24.89
N PRO A 21 -14.91 38.86 24.35
CA PRO A 21 -15.35 37.46 24.31
C PRO A 21 -14.32 36.55 23.61
N GLY A 22 -14.04 35.39 24.20
CA GLY A 22 -13.02 34.47 23.69
C GLY A 22 -13.41 33.87 22.32
N ALA A 23 -12.51 33.99 21.35
CA ALA A 23 -12.62 33.27 20.08
C ALA A 23 -12.39 31.77 20.31
N THR A 24 -13.25 30.94 19.71
CA THR A 24 -13.08 29.48 19.66
C THR A 24 -11.74 29.13 19.00
N PRO A 25 -10.98 28.13 19.50
CA PRO A 25 -9.71 27.76 18.90
C PRO A 25 -9.93 27.23 17.49
N THR A 26 -9.59 28.05 16.49
CA THR A 26 -9.65 27.67 15.08
C THR A 26 -8.55 26.65 14.82
N SER A 27 -8.92 25.47 14.34
CA SER A 27 -7.95 24.42 14.02
C SER A 27 -7.05 24.89 12.87
N LEU A 28 -5.82 25.27 13.19
CA LEU A 28 -4.79 25.58 12.19
C LEU A 28 -4.33 24.27 11.55
N THR A 29 -4.99 23.91 10.44
CA THR A 29 -4.47 22.92 9.50
C THR A 29 -3.12 23.39 8.98
N ALA A 30 -2.05 22.68 9.35
CA ALA A 30 -0.75 22.89 8.74
C ALA A 30 -0.88 22.66 7.23
N PRO A 31 -0.35 23.57 6.38
CA PRO A 31 -0.50 23.44 4.94
C PRO A 31 0.23 22.20 4.46
N HIS A 32 -0.53 21.16 4.13
CA HIS A 32 0.00 19.98 3.45
C HIS A 32 0.43 20.44 2.06
N ALA A 33 1.73 20.64 1.89
CA ALA A 33 2.35 20.90 0.61
C ALA A 33 1.93 19.80 -0.37
N ARG A 34 1.13 20.15 -1.39
CA ARG A 34 0.62 19.17 -2.36
C ARG A 34 1.78 18.39 -2.99
N PRO A 35 1.69 17.07 -3.14
CA PRO A 35 2.52 16.35 -4.09
C PRO A 35 2.15 16.80 -5.52
N ALA A 36 2.97 16.46 -6.50
CA ALA A 36 2.54 16.56 -7.89
C ALA A 36 1.26 15.72 -8.09
N GLN A 37 0.23 16.31 -8.69
CA GLN A 37 -1.06 15.64 -8.82
C GLN A 37 -1.03 14.63 -9.99
N PRO A 38 -1.46 13.37 -9.79
CA PRO A 38 -1.61 12.43 -10.90
C PRO A 38 -2.70 12.92 -11.87
N THR A 39 -2.46 12.77 -13.17
CA THR A 39 -3.38 13.16 -14.24
C THR A 39 -4.39 12.06 -14.53
N ILE A 40 -5.68 12.41 -14.58
CA ILE A 40 -6.80 11.48 -14.80
C ILE A 40 -7.31 11.65 -16.23
N PHE A 41 -7.55 10.54 -16.94
CA PHE A 41 -8.15 10.53 -18.29
C PHE A 41 -9.51 9.83 -18.32
N SER A 42 -10.20 9.93 -19.47
CA SER A 42 -11.58 9.47 -19.65
C SER A 42 -11.71 8.49 -20.82
N SER A 43 -12.51 7.44 -20.59
CA SER A 43 -13.18 6.59 -21.59
C SER A 43 -12.35 5.73 -22.57
N ASN A 44 -12.03 4.49 -22.15
CA ASN A 44 -12.75 3.27 -22.60
C ASN A 44 -11.98 2.14 -23.42
N PRO A 45 -12.40 1.66 -24.63
CA PRO A 45 -12.68 0.34 -25.34
C PRO A 45 -12.24 -1.18 -24.93
N HIS A 46 -12.74 -2.32 -25.54
CA HIS A 46 -12.45 -3.82 -25.27
C HIS A 46 -11.44 -4.65 -26.16
N LEU A 47 -11.04 -5.96 -25.97
CA LEU A 47 -11.62 -7.24 -25.38
C LEU A 47 -10.65 -8.15 -24.52
N ALA A 48 -11.13 -9.34 -24.08
CA ALA A 48 -10.60 -10.26 -23.01
C ALA A 48 -10.79 -11.79 -23.29
N ARG A 49 -10.50 -12.65 -22.26
CA ARG A 49 -10.42 -14.17 -22.14
C ARG A 49 -8.97 -14.69 -21.99
N ARG A 50 -8.61 -15.82 -21.32
CA ARG A 50 -9.25 -16.74 -20.32
C ARG A 50 -8.24 -17.78 -19.74
N ASN A 51 -8.40 -18.17 -18.46
CA ASN A 51 -8.05 -19.45 -17.78
C ASN A 51 -6.67 -20.15 -17.93
N ILE A 52 -6.08 -20.56 -16.78
CA ILE A 52 -5.56 -21.93 -16.43
C ILE A 52 -5.35 -22.02 -14.89
N LEU A 53 -5.67 -23.15 -14.24
CA LEU A 53 -5.32 -23.46 -12.83
C LEU A 53 -5.32 -24.98 -12.56
N THR A 54 -4.25 -25.52 -11.96
CA THR A 54 -4.17 -26.87 -11.34
C THR A 54 -3.09 -26.91 -10.24
N ASP A 55 -3.26 -27.82 -9.28
CA ASP A 55 -2.31 -28.29 -8.24
C ASP A 55 -2.29 -27.55 -6.87
N VAL A 56 -2.93 -28.17 -5.87
CA VAL A 56 -2.82 -27.90 -4.41
C VAL A 56 -2.93 -29.25 -3.66
N ASP A 57 -2.32 -29.37 -2.49
CA ASP A 57 -2.03 -30.66 -1.82
C ASP A 57 -3.17 -31.27 -0.97
N LYS A 58 -3.02 -32.56 -0.62
CA LYS A 58 -4.14 -33.46 -0.27
C LYS A 58 -4.73 -33.33 1.13
N ASP A 59 -3.93 -32.98 2.15
CA ASP A 59 -4.44 -32.93 3.53
C ASP A 59 -5.41 -31.75 3.76
N VAL A 60 -5.29 -30.68 2.95
CA VAL A 60 -6.28 -29.59 2.88
C VAL A 60 -7.62 -30.10 2.31
N GLY A 61 -7.59 -31.14 1.47
CA GLY A 61 -8.73 -31.69 0.72
C GLY A 61 -9.96 -31.99 1.56
N SER A 62 -9.79 -32.64 2.73
CA SER A 62 -10.93 -33.02 3.58
C SER A 62 -11.61 -31.84 4.30
N ILE A 63 -10.96 -30.68 4.36
CA ILE A 63 -11.51 -29.43 4.90
C ILE A 63 -12.14 -28.59 3.75
N LEU A 64 -11.61 -28.73 2.52
CA LEU A 64 -12.13 -28.09 1.31
C LEU A 64 -13.51 -28.61 0.88
N ASP A 65 -13.84 -29.87 1.13
CA ASP A 65 -15.13 -30.46 0.74
C ASP A 65 -16.34 -29.68 1.31
N GLY A 66 -16.17 -29.00 2.45
CA GLY A 66 -17.19 -28.14 3.07
C GLY A 66 -17.28 -26.72 2.50
N LEU A 67 -16.30 -26.26 1.73
CA LEU A 67 -16.31 -24.99 0.97
C LEU A 67 -16.73 -25.17 -0.50
N GLY A 68 -16.75 -26.41 -0.99
CA GLY A 68 -16.70 -26.70 -2.41
C GLY A 68 -15.27 -26.58 -2.97
N SER A 69 -15.08 -27.03 -4.21
CA SER A 69 -13.76 -27.21 -4.84
C SER A 69 -13.09 -25.90 -5.30
N ALA A 70 -13.12 -24.85 -4.47
CA ALA A 70 -12.66 -23.51 -4.82
C ALA A 70 -12.27 -22.67 -3.58
N ILE A 71 -11.19 -23.05 -2.87
CA ILE A 71 -10.30 -22.00 -2.35
C ILE A 71 -9.54 -21.44 -3.55
N PRO A 72 -9.64 -20.14 -3.88
CA PRO A 72 -8.92 -19.56 -5.00
C PRO A 72 -7.40 -19.57 -4.80
N SER A 73 -6.63 -19.70 -5.89
CA SER A 73 -5.16 -19.70 -5.85
C SER A 73 -4.54 -18.48 -5.17
N TYR A 74 -5.18 -17.30 -5.23
CA TYR A 74 -4.69 -16.11 -4.54
C TYR A 74 -4.69 -16.20 -3.02
N VAL A 75 -5.48 -17.09 -2.42
CA VAL A 75 -5.43 -17.37 -0.97
C VAL A 75 -4.09 -18.04 -0.61
N ALA A 76 -3.42 -18.69 -1.56
CA ALA A 76 -2.05 -19.21 -1.38
C ALA A 76 -0.96 -18.26 -1.90
N SER A 77 -1.27 -17.33 -2.82
CA SER A 77 -0.25 -16.49 -3.49
C SER A 77 -0.20 -15.02 -3.05
N GLY A 78 -1.04 -14.56 -2.11
CA GLY A 78 -1.02 -13.19 -1.57
C GLY A 78 -1.37 -12.06 -2.56
N VAL A 79 -1.68 -12.40 -3.81
CA VAL A 79 -1.98 -11.44 -4.90
C VAL A 79 -3.34 -11.79 -5.48
N PRO A 80 -4.41 -11.00 -5.24
CA PRO A 80 -5.76 -11.33 -5.70
C PRO A 80 -5.82 -11.67 -7.20
N ASN A 81 -6.44 -12.80 -7.56
CA ASN A 81 -6.41 -13.33 -8.94
C ASN A 81 -6.91 -12.32 -9.99
N PHE A 82 -7.73 -11.33 -9.61
CA PHE A 82 -8.23 -10.29 -10.51
C PHE A 82 -7.19 -9.23 -10.90
N PHE A 83 -6.01 -9.22 -10.28
CA PHE A 83 -4.83 -8.43 -10.67
C PHE A 83 -3.73 -9.27 -11.33
N GLN A 84 -4.02 -10.53 -11.67
CA GLN A 84 -3.11 -11.41 -12.43
C GLN A 84 -3.44 -11.35 -13.94
N ASP A 85 -2.51 -11.78 -14.78
CA ASP A 85 -2.64 -11.87 -16.25
C ASP A 85 -3.10 -10.59 -16.99
N PHE A 86 -2.78 -9.40 -16.46
CA PHE A 86 -2.96 -8.14 -17.17
C PHE A 86 -2.11 -8.13 -18.47
N PRO A 87 -2.69 -7.80 -19.63
CA PRO A 87 -1.96 -7.85 -20.89
C PRO A 87 -0.90 -6.75 -20.96
N THR A 88 0.23 -7.06 -21.60
CA THR A 88 1.34 -6.13 -21.83
C THR A 88 1.76 -6.08 -23.30
N GLY A 89 2.36 -4.97 -23.71
CA GLY A 89 2.97 -4.76 -25.03
C GLY A 89 2.10 -5.18 -26.20
N THR A 90 2.58 -6.14 -26.98
CA THR A 90 1.91 -6.64 -28.19
C THR A 90 0.60 -7.39 -27.89
N ALA A 91 0.39 -7.90 -26.67
CA ALA A 91 -0.89 -8.49 -26.28
C ALA A 91 -1.99 -7.42 -26.18
N VAL A 92 -1.65 -6.23 -25.67
CA VAL A 92 -2.57 -5.07 -25.63
C VAL A 92 -2.91 -4.63 -27.06
N GLN A 93 -1.90 -4.40 -27.91
CA GLN A 93 -2.12 -4.07 -29.33
C GLN A 93 -3.05 -5.10 -30.02
N SER A 94 -2.78 -6.39 -29.81
CA SER A 94 -3.56 -7.50 -30.40
C SER A 94 -5.01 -7.54 -29.89
N SER A 95 -5.24 -7.35 -28.58
CA SER A 95 -6.58 -7.34 -27.97
C SER A 95 -7.43 -6.14 -28.40
N LEU A 96 -6.79 -5.00 -28.70
CA LEU A 96 -7.45 -3.77 -29.09
C LEU A 96 -7.64 -3.67 -30.61
N GLY A 97 -6.82 -4.37 -31.40
CA GLY A 97 -6.82 -4.39 -32.86
C GLY A 97 -5.96 -3.27 -33.49
N LEU A 98 -4.89 -2.87 -32.82
CA LEU A 98 -4.08 -1.68 -33.15
C LEU A 98 -2.86 -2.05 -34.00
N SER A 99 -2.54 -1.21 -34.98
CA SER A 99 -1.29 -1.28 -35.74
C SER A 99 -0.17 -0.49 -35.05
N ASP A 100 1.08 -0.76 -35.44
CA ASP A 100 2.23 0.03 -34.99
C ASP A 100 2.15 1.50 -35.46
N GLY A 101 1.41 1.78 -36.54
CA GLY A 101 1.13 3.14 -37.00
C GLY A 101 0.21 3.91 -36.07
N ASP A 102 -0.83 3.26 -35.53
CA ASP A 102 -1.72 3.84 -34.52
C ASP A 102 -0.93 4.14 -33.24
N MET A 103 -0.03 3.22 -32.85
CA MET A 103 0.84 3.40 -31.69
C MET A 103 1.94 4.45 -31.89
N ALA A 104 2.46 4.61 -33.11
CA ALA A 104 3.49 5.62 -33.41
C ALA A 104 2.98 7.04 -33.17
N ALA A 105 1.73 7.34 -33.54
CA ALA A 105 1.13 8.66 -33.44
C ALA A 105 0.77 9.12 -32.02
N LEU A 106 0.67 8.19 -31.06
CA LEU A 106 0.28 8.49 -29.68
C LEU A 106 1.45 9.06 -28.86
N PRO A 107 1.21 10.00 -27.93
CA PRO A 107 2.25 10.54 -27.05
C PRO A 107 2.73 9.50 -26.05
N THR A 108 4.05 9.47 -25.82
CA THR A 108 4.65 8.67 -24.75
C THR A 108 4.31 9.27 -23.39
N GLN A 109 3.95 8.40 -22.45
CA GLN A 109 3.61 8.72 -21.07
C GLN A 109 4.56 8.00 -20.11
N VAL A 110 4.71 8.58 -18.93
CA VAL A 110 5.55 8.01 -17.86
C VAL A 110 4.71 7.92 -16.60
N LEU A 111 4.69 6.74 -15.97
CA LEU A 111 4.42 6.57 -14.56
C LEU A 111 5.75 6.76 -13.84
N ASN A 112 5.89 7.82 -13.07
CA ASN A 112 7.04 8.05 -12.20
C ASN A 112 6.55 7.81 -10.78
N LEU A 113 7.11 6.83 -10.06
CA LEU A 113 6.65 6.49 -8.72
C LEU A 113 7.32 7.40 -7.68
N PRO A 114 6.57 7.92 -6.67
CA PRO A 114 7.16 8.67 -5.58
C PRO A 114 8.08 7.78 -4.74
N SER A 115 9.40 7.89 -4.93
CA SER A 115 10.36 6.92 -4.40
C SER A 115 11.19 7.45 -3.24
N TYR A 116 12.16 6.66 -2.77
CA TYR A 116 12.94 6.92 -1.57
C TYR A 116 14.46 6.92 -1.82
N ALA A 117 15.17 7.72 -1.03
CA ALA A 117 16.62 7.82 -1.04
C ALA A 117 17.22 7.62 0.35
N ASN A 118 18.25 6.78 0.45
CA ASN A 118 19.05 6.58 1.65
C ASN A 118 20.35 7.39 1.58
N TRP A 119 21.05 7.49 2.72
CA TRP A 119 22.34 8.14 2.80
C TRP A 119 23.48 7.13 2.72
N THR A 120 24.45 7.41 1.85
CA THR A 120 25.61 6.56 1.56
C THR A 120 26.92 7.33 1.71
N THR A 121 28.05 6.65 1.60
CA THR A 121 29.38 7.29 1.54
C THR A 121 29.61 8.18 0.32
N GLN A 122 28.72 8.14 -0.68
CA GLN A 122 28.74 9.00 -1.87
C GLN A 122 27.69 10.12 -1.82
N GLY A 123 26.87 10.20 -0.76
CA GLY A 123 25.74 11.13 -0.63
C GLY A 123 24.39 10.42 -0.65
N TRP A 124 23.33 11.16 -0.99
CA TRP A 124 21.98 10.60 -1.13
C TRP A 124 21.88 9.69 -2.34
N SER A 125 21.58 8.40 -2.13
CA SER A 125 21.31 7.41 -3.17
C SER A 125 19.81 7.21 -3.31
N LEU A 126 19.24 7.70 -4.40
CA LEU A 126 17.82 7.64 -4.74
C LEU A 126 17.53 6.49 -5.70
N ILE A 127 16.52 5.68 -5.42
CA ILE A 127 15.92 4.79 -6.42
C ILE A 127 14.96 5.63 -7.28
N VAL A 128 15.06 5.50 -8.60
CA VAL A 128 14.11 6.12 -9.55
C VAL A 128 13.48 5.02 -10.39
N HIS A 129 12.15 4.90 -10.32
CA HIS A 129 11.42 3.75 -10.84
C HIS A 129 9.98 4.07 -11.30
N GLY A 130 9.43 3.19 -12.14
CA GLY A 130 8.09 3.26 -12.71
C GLY A 130 8.05 2.77 -14.16
N ASN A 131 7.07 3.19 -14.96
CA ASN A 131 6.80 2.66 -16.30
C ASN A 131 6.79 3.73 -17.41
N VAL A 132 7.21 3.36 -18.61
CA VAL A 132 6.99 4.12 -19.85
C VAL A 132 6.02 3.37 -20.76
N PHE A 133 4.91 4.02 -21.12
CA PHE A 133 3.84 3.44 -21.92
C PHE A 133 3.25 4.46 -22.90
N LYS A 134 2.38 3.99 -23.79
CA LYS A 134 1.45 4.81 -24.55
C LYS A 134 0.03 4.38 -24.20
N GLN A 135 -0.83 5.35 -23.90
CA GLN A 135 -2.27 5.12 -23.73
C GLN A 135 -2.91 5.05 -25.13
N PRO A 136 -3.53 3.92 -25.52
CA PRO A 136 -4.25 3.86 -26.78
C PRO A 136 -5.47 4.79 -26.80
N ASN A 137 -5.77 5.36 -27.97
CA ASN A 137 -7.06 6.01 -28.20
C ASN A 137 -8.10 4.92 -28.48
N ILE A 138 -9.13 4.86 -27.66
CA ILE A 138 -10.18 3.84 -27.73
C ILE A 138 -11.55 4.57 -27.64
N SER A 139 -12.64 4.03 -28.25
CA SER A 139 -13.96 4.70 -28.43
C SER A 139 -14.87 4.86 -27.19
N GLN A 140 -16.16 4.43 -27.19
CA GLN A 140 -17.00 4.46 -25.96
C GLN A 140 -17.94 3.26 -25.70
N SER A 141 -18.01 2.23 -26.56
CA SER A 141 -18.84 1.04 -26.28
C SER A 141 -18.07 -0.13 -25.69
N LYS A 142 -16.85 -0.36 -26.19
CA LYS A 142 -16.15 -1.64 -26.05
C LYS A 142 -15.80 -2.07 -24.56
N LEU A 143 -15.03 -1.42 -23.64
CA LEU A 143 -15.10 -1.53 -22.15
C LEU A 143 -16.19 -0.68 -21.51
N ASP A 144 -17.37 -0.85 -22.06
CA ASP A 144 -18.35 -1.39 -21.15
C ASP A 144 -18.02 -2.90 -20.97
N ASP A 145 -17.82 -3.71 -22.02
CA ASP A 145 -17.47 -5.15 -21.95
C ASP A 145 -16.08 -5.57 -21.41
N LEU A 146 -14.97 -4.88 -21.70
CA LEU A 146 -13.68 -5.25 -21.06
C LEU A 146 -13.74 -4.97 -19.55
N ALA A 147 -14.45 -3.91 -19.11
CA ALA A 147 -14.76 -3.71 -17.70
C ALA A 147 -15.76 -4.77 -17.20
N ASN A 148 -16.78 -5.16 -17.99
CA ASN A 148 -17.68 -6.27 -17.67
C ASN A 148 -16.94 -7.60 -17.47
N ALA A 149 -15.75 -7.80 -18.06
CA ALA A 149 -14.92 -8.97 -17.79
C ALA A 149 -14.39 -9.03 -16.33
N PHE A 150 -14.37 -7.87 -15.64
CA PHE A 150 -14.04 -7.73 -14.22
C PHE A 150 -15.28 -7.51 -13.33
N LEU A 151 -16.51 -7.54 -13.87
CA LEU A 151 -17.74 -7.32 -13.09
C LEU A 151 -18.55 -8.62 -12.93
N ILE A 152 -18.77 -9.05 -11.69
CA ILE A 152 -19.55 -10.26 -11.38
C ILE A 152 -21.04 -9.90 -11.20
N ASP A 153 -21.91 -10.62 -11.90
CA ASP A 153 -23.37 -10.47 -11.98
C ASP A 153 -23.88 -9.06 -12.33
N THR A 154 -23.02 -8.19 -12.89
CA THR A 154 -23.43 -6.84 -13.31
C THR A 154 -22.60 -6.36 -14.50
N SER A 155 -22.88 -5.15 -14.97
CA SER A 155 -22.23 -4.55 -16.13
C SER A 155 -22.19 -3.03 -16.02
N VAL A 156 -21.29 -2.37 -16.75
CA VAL A 156 -21.10 -0.91 -16.76
C VAL A 156 -22.38 -0.15 -17.12
N SER A 157 -23.30 -0.75 -17.88
CA SER A 157 -24.62 -0.19 -18.22
C SER A 157 -25.67 -0.30 -17.10
N GLN A 158 -25.38 -1.05 -16.04
CA GLN A 158 -26.20 -1.18 -14.82
C GLN A 158 -25.63 -0.41 -13.63
N LEU A 159 -24.35 0.00 -13.70
CA LEU A 159 -23.69 0.78 -12.67
C LEU A 159 -24.19 2.24 -12.63
N PRO A 160 -24.18 2.91 -11.46
CA PRO A 160 -24.26 4.36 -11.35
C PRO A 160 -23.24 5.07 -12.25
N ALA A 161 -23.57 6.27 -12.74
CA ALA A 161 -22.78 6.93 -13.79
C ALA A 161 -21.32 7.27 -13.37
N ASP A 162 -21.11 7.58 -12.09
CA ASP A 162 -19.80 7.73 -11.47
C ASP A 162 -19.01 6.42 -11.43
N GLN A 163 -19.67 5.32 -11.03
CA GLN A 163 -19.03 4.00 -10.95
C GLN A 163 -18.73 3.42 -12.33
N ALA A 164 -19.62 3.68 -13.29
CA ALA A 164 -19.44 3.37 -14.69
C ALA A 164 -18.32 4.20 -15.34
N ALA A 165 -18.00 5.39 -14.82
CA ALA A 165 -16.84 6.18 -15.25
C ALA A 165 -15.54 5.63 -14.64
N GLN A 166 -15.53 5.32 -13.34
CA GLN A 166 -14.35 4.75 -12.69
C GLN A 166 -13.96 3.37 -13.28
N ALA A 167 -14.92 2.48 -13.49
CA ALA A 167 -14.68 1.18 -14.13
C ALA A 167 -14.02 1.33 -15.51
N ARG A 168 -14.47 2.32 -16.31
CA ARG A 168 -13.85 2.63 -17.61
C ARG A 168 -12.44 3.21 -17.48
N ASN A 169 -12.21 4.06 -16.48
CA ASN A 169 -10.92 4.72 -16.30
C ASN A 169 -9.85 3.73 -15.80
N LEU A 170 -10.17 2.90 -14.80
CA LEU A 170 -9.23 1.89 -14.31
C LEU A 170 -8.93 0.83 -15.38
N THR A 171 -9.93 0.38 -16.13
CA THR A 171 -9.67 -0.59 -17.21
C THR A 171 -8.97 0.06 -18.41
N ALA A 172 -9.05 1.38 -18.61
CA ALA A 172 -8.15 2.09 -19.53
C ALA A 172 -6.70 2.14 -19.03
N GLU A 173 -6.47 2.31 -17.72
CA GLU A 173 -5.13 2.22 -17.11
C GLU A 173 -4.52 0.82 -17.28
N ILE A 174 -5.30 -0.26 -17.23
CA ILE A 174 -4.83 -1.63 -17.50
C ILE A 174 -4.35 -1.78 -18.96
N TYR A 175 -5.12 -1.25 -19.92
CA TYR A 175 -4.91 -1.47 -21.36
C TYR A 175 -3.96 -0.43 -22.00
N VAL A 176 -2.81 -0.21 -21.35
CA VAL A 176 -1.71 0.62 -21.85
C VAL A 176 -0.66 -0.22 -22.58
N VAL A 177 -0.02 0.35 -23.61
CA VAL A 177 1.05 -0.33 -24.38
C VAL A 177 2.41 0.15 -23.88
N GLN A 178 3.10 -0.71 -23.15
CA GLN A 178 4.46 -0.54 -22.63
C GLN A 178 5.43 -0.17 -23.78
N GLN A 179 6.43 0.67 -23.50
CA GLN A 179 7.38 1.19 -24.49
C GLN A 179 8.83 0.76 -24.14
N PRO A 180 9.39 -0.24 -24.84
CA PRO A 180 10.67 -0.84 -24.47
C PRO A 180 11.87 -0.09 -25.04
N ASN A 181 13.02 -0.23 -24.39
CA ASN A 181 14.31 0.39 -24.75
C ASN A 181 14.28 1.94 -24.83
N MET A 182 13.33 2.58 -24.15
CA MET A 182 13.19 4.04 -24.11
C MET A 182 14.12 4.64 -23.06
N ASN A 183 15.00 5.56 -23.45
CA ASN A 183 15.86 6.27 -22.51
C ASN A 183 15.04 7.26 -21.66
N VAL A 184 14.76 6.90 -20.41
CA VAL A 184 14.06 7.79 -19.47
C VAL A 184 15.03 8.88 -19.00
N THR A 185 14.54 10.12 -18.95
CA THR A 185 15.28 11.27 -18.44
C THR A 185 14.40 12.02 -17.44
N ILE A 186 14.91 12.23 -16.23
CA ILE A 186 14.20 12.87 -15.12
C ILE A 186 14.93 14.14 -14.70
N ASN A 187 14.19 15.24 -14.60
CA ASN A 187 14.62 16.45 -13.92
C ASN A 187 14.27 16.34 -12.43
N ILE A 188 15.25 16.57 -11.54
CA ILE A 188 15.10 16.47 -10.09
C ILE A 188 15.47 17.81 -9.46
N GLN A 189 14.68 18.30 -8.50
CA GLN A 189 14.90 19.61 -7.87
C GLN A 189 14.50 19.63 -6.38
N PRO A 190 15.25 20.30 -5.47
CA PRO A 190 14.88 20.41 -4.07
C PRO A 190 13.46 20.99 -3.84
N LEU A 191 12.64 20.31 -3.04
CA LEU A 191 11.26 20.69 -2.76
C LEU A 191 11.13 21.20 -1.32
N ALA A 192 10.88 22.50 -1.17
CA ALA A 192 10.74 23.14 0.13
C ALA A 192 9.57 22.55 0.96
N SER A 193 9.59 22.78 2.28
CA SER A 193 8.49 22.39 3.18
C SER A 193 7.13 22.94 2.72
N SER A 194 7.12 24.11 2.06
CA SER A 194 5.92 24.75 1.49
C SER A 194 5.43 24.15 0.16
N GLY A 195 6.06 23.10 -0.38
CA GLY A 195 5.70 22.52 -1.69
C GLY A 195 6.05 23.41 -2.87
N LYS A 196 7.09 24.25 -2.73
CA LYS A 196 7.67 25.02 -3.83
C LYS A 196 9.03 24.45 -4.17
N GLU A 197 9.31 24.34 -5.46
CA GLU A 197 10.62 23.99 -5.98
C GLU A 197 11.60 25.14 -5.70
N ASN A 198 12.75 24.81 -5.13
CA ASN A 198 13.83 25.72 -4.79
C ASN A 198 15.14 25.22 -5.42
N GLY A 199 16.19 26.05 -5.44
CA GLY A 199 17.49 25.65 -5.98
C GLY A 199 17.50 25.45 -7.50
N THR A 200 18.41 24.60 -7.98
CA THR A 200 18.61 24.33 -9.42
C THR A 200 18.07 22.95 -9.77
N SER A 201 17.30 22.83 -10.85
CA SER A 201 16.90 21.54 -11.41
C SER A 201 18.09 20.82 -12.05
N GLN A 202 18.21 19.52 -11.84
CA GLN A 202 19.28 18.67 -12.36
C GLN A 202 18.70 17.55 -13.23
N THR A 203 19.29 17.31 -14.41
CA THR A 203 18.78 16.33 -15.38
C THR A 203 19.59 15.03 -15.34
N PHE A 204 18.91 13.90 -15.12
CA PHE A 204 19.51 12.57 -15.06
C PHE A 204 18.94 11.66 -16.15
N ILE A 205 19.81 10.93 -16.85
CA ILE A 205 19.41 9.84 -17.75
C ILE A 205 19.39 8.56 -16.91
N ILE A 206 18.25 7.90 -16.83
CA ILE A 206 18.03 6.73 -15.96
C ILE A 206 18.59 5.46 -16.60
N GLY A 207 18.41 5.33 -17.91
CA GLY A 207 18.69 4.14 -18.71
C GLY A 207 17.54 3.83 -19.68
N PRO A 208 17.72 2.81 -20.54
CA PRO A 208 16.65 2.25 -21.36
C PRO A 208 15.67 1.42 -20.52
N THR A 209 14.39 1.45 -20.88
CA THR A 209 13.35 0.61 -20.25
C THR A 209 13.43 -0.87 -20.61
N SER A 210 12.86 -1.71 -19.74
CA SER A 210 12.60 -3.15 -19.94
C SER A 210 11.72 -3.43 -21.19
N PRO A 211 11.57 -4.69 -21.64
CA PRO A 211 10.56 -5.07 -22.62
C PRO A 211 9.13 -4.66 -22.21
N GLU A 212 8.85 -4.66 -20.91
CA GLU A 212 7.60 -4.28 -20.25
C GLU A 212 7.56 -2.78 -19.86
N GLY A 213 8.49 -1.95 -20.36
CA GLY A 213 8.47 -0.50 -20.19
C GLY A 213 8.92 0.02 -18.82
N ASP A 214 9.21 -0.85 -17.85
CA ASP A 214 9.72 -0.46 -16.54
C ASP A 214 11.10 0.22 -16.64
N PHE A 215 11.36 1.14 -15.73
CA PHE A 215 12.68 1.55 -15.29
C PHE A 215 12.76 1.36 -13.77
N ASP A 216 13.90 0.90 -13.28
CA ASP A 216 14.27 0.92 -11.86
C ASP A 216 15.80 1.07 -11.81
N SER A 217 16.30 2.16 -11.21
CA SER A 217 17.72 2.51 -11.26
C SER A 217 18.13 3.35 -10.04
N PRO A 218 19.16 2.95 -9.28
CA PRO A 218 19.73 3.76 -8.21
C PRO A 218 20.67 4.84 -8.77
N MET A 219 20.55 6.06 -8.26
CA MET A 219 21.41 7.20 -8.61
C MET A 219 21.92 7.94 -7.37
N ILE A 220 23.16 8.44 -7.43
CA ILE A 220 23.65 9.40 -6.44
C ILE A 220 23.18 10.80 -6.84
N ILE A 221 22.42 11.46 -5.97
CA ILE A 221 22.03 12.87 -6.10
C ILE A 221 23.25 13.76 -5.77
N PRO A 222 23.80 14.52 -6.72
CA PRO A 222 24.84 15.49 -6.43
C PRO A 222 24.22 16.74 -5.79
N ASP A 223 24.76 17.20 -4.67
CA ASP A 223 24.41 18.50 -4.09
C ASP A 223 25.58 19.50 -4.24
N PRO A 224 25.77 20.11 -5.42
CA PRO A 224 26.85 21.06 -5.66
C PRO A 224 26.63 22.42 -4.95
N GLN A 225 25.56 22.55 -4.15
CA GLN A 225 25.10 23.80 -3.57
C GLN A 225 24.89 23.70 -2.04
N ASN A 226 25.17 22.53 -1.45
CA ASN A 226 24.98 22.19 -0.03
C ASN A 226 23.59 22.60 0.51
N GLN A 227 22.54 22.32 -0.26
CA GLN A 227 21.14 22.58 0.09
C GLN A 227 20.45 21.41 0.81
N LEU A 228 21.01 20.20 0.71
CA LEU A 228 20.55 18.98 1.35
C LEU A 228 21.40 18.69 2.59
N GLN A 229 20.75 18.42 3.72
CA GLN A 229 21.42 17.94 4.92
C GLN A 229 21.80 16.47 4.74
N SER A 230 22.93 16.06 5.32
CA SER A 230 23.40 14.67 5.31
C SER A 230 22.40 13.77 6.07
N GLY A 231 22.07 12.59 5.55
CA GLY A 231 21.05 11.71 6.15
C GLY A 231 21.46 11.08 7.48
N ASN A 232 22.74 11.17 7.87
CA ASN A 232 23.27 10.83 9.19
C ASN A 232 23.36 12.05 10.15
N GLU A 233 23.08 13.26 9.68
CA GLU A 233 23.17 14.51 10.46
C GLU A 233 21.79 15.16 10.70
N THR A 234 20.77 14.75 9.93
CA THR A 234 19.39 15.24 10.06
C THR A 234 18.42 14.18 10.58
N LYS A 235 17.27 14.65 11.08
CA LYS A 235 16.11 13.83 11.44
C LYS A 235 14.87 14.12 10.61
N GLY A 236 14.88 15.19 9.82
CA GLY A 236 13.74 15.55 8.97
C GLY A 236 13.77 14.80 7.64
N ILE A 237 12.61 14.30 7.20
CA ILE A 237 12.47 13.79 5.83
C ILE A 237 12.61 14.98 4.86
N GLN A 238 13.64 14.94 4.00
CA GLN A 238 13.84 15.93 2.95
C GLN A 238 13.11 15.47 1.68
N ARG A 239 12.82 16.39 0.76
CA ARG A 239 12.03 16.08 -0.45
C ARG A 239 12.62 16.71 -1.69
N MET A 240 12.44 16.06 -2.82
CA MET A 240 12.73 16.61 -4.15
C MET A 240 11.55 16.35 -5.08
N SER A 241 11.24 17.29 -5.97
CA SER A 241 10.35 17.02 -7.12
C SER A 241 11.10 16.16 -8.13
N MET A 242 10.35 15.33 -8.86
CA MET A 242 10.87 14.52 -9.98
C MET A 242 9.95 14.69 -11.19
N HIS A 243 10.49 15.06 -12.33
CA HIS A 243 9.74 15.38 -13.54
C HIS A 243 10.34 14.68 -14.76
N ALA A 244 9.63 13.70 -15.33
CA ALA A 244 10.05 13.05 -16.56
C ALA A 244 9.99 14.01 -17.75
N THR A 245 11.07 14.13 -18.51
CA THR A 245 11.14 15.06 -19.64
C THR A 245 10.41 14.52 -20.86
N GLY A 246 9.72 15.38 -21.61
CA GLY A 246 9.04 15.01 -22.86
C GLY A 246 7.63 14.44 -22.67
N THR A 247 7.08 14.48 -21.46
CA THR A 247 5.68 14.13 -21.18
C THR A 247 5.17 14.94 -19.98
N ASP A 248 3.86 15.14 -19.88
CA ASP A 248 3.23 15.86 -18.76
C ASP A 248 2.85 14.95 -17.57
N THR A 249 2.92 13.62 -17.74
CA THR A 249 2.36 12.64 -16.79
C THR A 249 3.35 12.04 -15.78
N GLY A 250 4.66 12.22 -15.99
CA GLY A 250 5.73 11.61 -15.18
C GLY A 250 6.20 12.44 -13.99
N ASN A 251 5.27 13.07 -13.26
CA ASN A 251 5.58 13.93 -12.11
C ASN A 251 5.46 13.14 -10.80
N ALA A 252 6.48 13.21 -9.94
CA ALA A 252 6.56 12.48 -8.68
C ALA A 252 7.31 13.28 -7.58
N THR A 253 7.54 12.64 -6.44
CA THR A 253 8.30 13.23 -5.32
C THR A 253 9.23 12.17 -4.73
N ALA A 254 10.52 12.49 -4.65
CA ALA A 254 11.51 11.68 -3.94
C ALA A 254 11.55 12.09 -2.46
N TYR A 255 11.64 11.11 -1.56
CA TYR A 255 11.78 11.31 -0.12
C TYR A 255 13.18 10.88 0.31
N LEU A 256 13.96 11.83 0.81
CA LEU A 256 15.31 11.63 1.33
C LEU A 256 15.16 11.31 2.82
N VAL A 257 15.23 10.01 3.13
CA VAL A 257 14.87 9.43 4.43
C VAL A 257 16.15 9.23 5.27
N PRO A 258 16.25 9.83 6.47
CA PRO A 258 17.44 9.72 7.30
C PRO A 258 17.81 8.28 7.68
N THR A 259 19.09 8.07 7.97
CA THR A 259 19.65 6.75 8.35
C THR A 259 18.96 6.18 9.59
N ASP A 260 18.69 7.03 10.59
CA ASP A 260 17.95 6.69 11.81
C ASP A 260 16.50 7.20 11.76
N GLY A 261 15.59 6.50 12.44
CA GLY A 261 14.20 6.90 12.64
C GLY A 261 13.22 5.74 12.47
N LEU A 262 11.97 6.07 12.18
CA LEU A 262 10.89 5.09 12.01
C LEU A 262 10.27 5.21 10.60
N THR A 263 10.01 4.09 9.95
CA THR A 263 9.18 4.02 8.73
C THR A 263 7.96 3.17 9.01
N ILE A 264 6.76 3.69 8.74
CA ILE A 264 5.59 2.83 8.58
C ILE A 264 5.59 2.30 7.16
N ILE A 265 5.63 0.97 6.99
CA ILE A 265 5.30 0.31 5.73
C ILE A 265 3.86 -0.16 5.85
N SER A 266 2.98 0.33 4.98
CA SER A 266 1.57 -0.04 4.97
C SER A 266 1.19 -0.72 3.67
N ASP A 267 0.49 -1.85 3.78
CA ASP A 267 -0.44 -2.29 2.73
C ASP A 267 -1.58 -1.27 2.59
N ILE A 268 -2.42 -1.40 1.56
CA ILE A 268 -3.47 -0.46 1.20
C ILE A 268 -4.84 -1.13 1.23
N ASP A 269 -5.00 -2.26 0.53
CA ASP A 269 -6.28 -2.96 0.40
C ASP A 269 -6.68 -3.61 1.72
N ASP A 270 -7.95 -3.44 2.11
CA ASP A 270 -8.54 -3.87 3.38
C ASP A 270 -7.85 -3.41 4.69
N ILE A 271 -6.81 -2.58 4.65
CA ILE A 271 -6.22 -1.92 5.83
C ILE A 271 -6.35 -0.39 5.80
N LEU A 272 -6.12 0.27 4.66
CA LEU A 272 -6.27 1.72 4.51
C LEU A 272 -7.56 2.09 3.78
N ARG A 273 -8.05 1.20 2.92
CA ARG A 273 -9.32 1.32 2.21
C ARG A 273 -10.17 0.07 2.39
N VAL A 274 -11.48 0.19 2.19
CA VAL A 274 -12.35 -0.98 2.05
C VAL A 274 -12.19 -1.55 0.65
N THR A 275 -11.91 -2.85 0.55
CA THR A 275 -11.76 -3.57 -0.72
C THR A 275 -12.60 -4.84 -0.71
N LYS A 276 -12.53 -5.63 0.37
CA LYS A 276 -13.21 -6.92 0.57
C LYS A 276 -12.68 -7.99 -0.39
N ILE A 277 -11.35 -8.19 -0.43
CA ILE A 277 -10.72 -9.17 -1.35
C ILE A 277 -11.23 -10.60 -1.15
N TYR A 278 -11.71 -10.90 0.06
CA TYR A 278 -12.31 -12.17 0.48
C TYR A 278 -13.78 -12.35 0.04
N GLU A 279 -14.45 -11.31 -0.49
CA GLU A 279 -15.79 -11.38 -1.09
C GLU A 279 -15.69 -11.02 -2.60
N PRO A 280 -15.35 -11.96 -3.50
CA PRO A 280 -14.85 -11.66 -4.85
C PRO A 280 -15.65 -10.63 -5.67
N LYS A 281 -16.98 -10.67 -5.57
CA LYS A 281 -17.90 -9.74 -6.25
C LYS A 281 -17.81 -8.31 -5.70
N GLU A 282 -17.75 -8.18 -4.38
CA GLU A 282 -17.57 -6.89 -3.71
C GLU A 282 -16.12 -6.41 -3.84
N GLY A 283 -15.14 -7.31 -3.74
CA GLY A 283 -13.72 -7.11 -4.06
C GLY A 283 -13.51 -6.43 -5.42
N LEU A 284 -14.09 -7.01 -6.46
CA LEU A 284 -14.07 -6.46 -7.82
C LEU A 284 -14.82 -5.14 -7.93
N LEU A 285 -16.01 -5.01 -7.36
CA LEU A 285 -16.77 -3.76 -7.41
C LEU A 285 -16.06 -2.62 -6.66
N ASN A 286 -15.45 -2.88 -5.52
CA ASN A 286 -14.67 -1.88 -4.76
C ASN A 286 -13.32 -1.57 -5.45
N SER A 287 -12.70 -2.52 -6.12
CA SER A 287 -11.43 -2.29 -6.84
C SER A 287 -11.63 -1.55 -8.15
N PHE A 288 -12.60 -1.95 -8.97
CA PHE A 288 -12.77 -1.42 -10.33
C PHE A 288 -13.81 -0.29 -10.41
N ALA A 289 -14.96 -0.43 -9.77
CA ALA A 289 -16.13 0.40 -10.04
C ALA A 289 -16.41 1.49 -9.00
N ARG A 290 -16.28 1.22 -7.70
CA ARG A 290 -16.72 2.14 -6.64
C ARG A 290 -15.59 3.07 -6.17
N PRO A 291 -15.88 4.34 -5.82
CA PRO A 291 -14.90 5.23 -5.21
C PRO A 291 -14.21 4.59 -4.00
N PHE A 292 -12.89 4.71 -3.94
CA PHE A 292 -12.11 4.15 -2.82
C PHE A 292 -12.49 4.89 -1.53
N THR A 293 -12.88 4.14 -0.50
CA THR A 293 -13.31 4.67 0.79
C THR A 293 -12.33 4.22 1.88
N PRO A 294 -11.94 5.12 2.82
CA PRO A 294 -11.05 4.73 3.90
C PRO A 294 -11.72 3.72 4.83
N TRP A 295 -10.92 2.80 5.38
CA TRP A 295 -11.42 1.91 6.42
C TRP A 295 -11.61 2.69 7.73
N MET A 296 -12.88 2.93 8.08
CA MET A 296 -13.31 3.65 9.29
C MET A 296 -12.55 4.99 9.45
N ASN A 297 -11.95 5.22 10.62
CA ASN A 297 -11.16 6.41 10.95
C ASN A 297 -9.64 6.16 10.95
N MET A 298 -9.15 5.15 10.22
CA MET A 298 -7.71 4.91 10.03
C MET A 298 -6.91 6.15 9.56
N PRO A 299 -7.48 7.09 8.75
CA PRO A 299 -6.82 8.36 8.45
C PRO A 299 -6.46 9.22 9.68
N GLU A 300 -7.28 9.18 10.74
CA GLU A 300 -6.97 9.89 11.98
C GLU A 300 -5.74 9.31 12.69
N ILE A 301 -5.53 8.00 12.60
CA ILE A 301 -4.42 7.29 13.26
C ILE A 301 -3.11 7.69 12.58
N TYR A 302 -3.08 7.60 11.25
CA TYR A 302 -1.95 8.03 10.43
C TYR A 302 -1.62 9.52 10.61
N ALA A 303 -2.64 10.39 10.64
CA ALA A 303 -2.45 11.82 10.91
C ALA A 303 -1.92 12.11 12.32
N LYS A 304 -2.31 11.32 13.34
CA LYS A 304 -1.77 11.42 14.71
C LYS A 304 -0.31 10.97 14.77
N TRP A 305 0.04 9.83 14.17
CA TRP A 305 1.42 9.35 14.10
C TRP A 305 2.33 10.35 13.36
N SER A 306 1.92 10.84 12.19
CA SER A 306 2.62 11.87 11.42
C SER A 306 2.86 13.17 12.21
N LYS A 307 1.90 13.55 13.07
CA LYS A 307 2.03 14.74 13.93
C LYS A 307 2.87 14.51 15.19
N ALA A 308 2.93 13.28 15.70
CA ALA A 308 3.61 12.94 16.94
C ALA A 308 5.10 12.61 16.76
N LEU A 309 5.47 12.06 15.59
CA LEU A 309 6.82 11.57 15.30
C LEU A 309 7.43 12.38 14.13
N PRO A 310 8.29 13.38 14.40
CA PRO A 310 8.80 14.30 13.37
C PRO A 310 9.84 13.67 12.44
N ASP A 311 10.37 12.50 12.79
CA ASP A 311 11.32 11.69 12.02
C ASP A 311 10.66 10.45 11.37
N LEU A 312 9.32 10.37 11.39
CA LEU A 312 8.54 9.30 10.76
C LEU A 312 8.45 9.48 9.25
N HIS A 313 8.75 8.41 8.52
CA HIS A 313 8.46 8.26 7.10
C HIS A 313 7.27 7.33 6.88
N PHE A 314 6.53 7.53 5.79
CA PHE A 314 5.48 6.62 5.33
C PHE A 314 5.89 5.99 4.02
N HIS A 315 5.76 4.67 3.94
CA HIS A 315 5.94 3.91 2.72
C HIS A 315 4.67 3.10 2.47
N TYR A 316 4.08 3.27 1.31
CA TYR A 316 2.92 2.53 0.84
C TYR A 316 3.40 1.43 -0.10
N LEU A 317 3.00 0.20 0.16
CA LEU A 317 3.40 -0.97 -0.61
C LEU A 317 2.14 -1.70 -1.06
N THR A 318 2.04 -2.02 -2.34
CA THR A 318 0.98 -2.90 -2.85
C THR A 318 1.50 -3.94 -3.84
N THR A 319 0.86 -5.11 -3.85
CA THR A 319 1.06 -6.14 -4.89
C THR A 319 0.19 -5.91 -6.14
N THR A 320 -0.64 -4.85 -6.14
CA THR A 320 -1.32 -4.35 -7.33
C THR A 320 -0.30 -3.96 -8.42
N PRO A 321 -0.53 -4.34 -9.69
CA PRO A 321 0.29 -3.90 -10.82
C PRO A 321 0.42 -2.38 -10.94
N GLU A 322 1.60 -1.93 -11.35
CA GLU A 322 1.93 -0.51 -11.47
C GLU A 322 0.97 0.29 -12.39
N GLN A 323 0.40 -0.29 -13.47
CA GLN A 323 -0.38 0.51 -14.42
C GLN A 323 -1.57 1.22 -13.76
N VAL A 324 -2.25 0.53 -12.84
CA VAL A 324 -3.44 0.98 -12.09
C VAL A 324 -3.12 1.71 -10.77
N THR A 325 -1.83 1.95 -10.48
CA THR A 325 -1.40 2.59 -9.24
C THR A 325 -1.80 4.08 -9.15
N ARG A 326 -2.17 4.72 -10.27
CA ARG A 326 -2.61 6.13 -10.27
C ARG A 326 -3.81 6.37 -9.37
N ASN A 327 -4.84 5.52 -9.46
CA ASN A 327 -6.02 5.62 -8.60
C ASN A 327 -5.67 5.37 -7.12
N TYR A 328 -4.78 4.41 -6.84
CA TYR A 328 -4.27 4.14 -5.49
C TYR A 328 -3.51 5.35 -4.91
N MET A 329 -2.56 5.94 -5.64
CA MET A 329 -1.84 7.15 -5.23
C MET A 329 -2.77 8.35 -5.03
N GLN A 330 -3.75 8.54 -5.92
CA GLN A 330 -4.74 9.60 -5.79
C GLN A 330 -5.55 9.47 -4.49
N PHE A 331 -6.03 8.26 -4.19
CA PHE A 331 -6.75 7.98 -2.94
C PHE A 331 -5.85 8.18 -1.71
N ILE A 332 -4.64 7.61 -1.73
CA ILE A 332 -3.70 7.68 -0.60
C ILE A 332 -3.32 9.13 -0.31
N TYR A 333 -2.83 9.90 -1.27
CA TYR A 333 -2.39 11.29 -1.01
C TYR A 333 -3.53 12.30 -0.82
N ALA A 334 -4.79 11.91 -1.07
CA ALA A 334 -5.97 12.69 -0.69
C ALA A 334 -6.42 12.42 0.76
N THR A 335 -5.99 11.32 1.37
CA THR A 335 -6.58 10.74 2.59
C THR A 335 -5.58 10.53 3.72
N TYR A 336 -4.32 10.26 3.38
CA TYR A 336 -3.24 9.85 4.28
C TYR A 336 -2.02 10.79 4.15
N PRO A 337 -1.06 10.72 5.08
CA PRO A 337 0.21 11.44 4.98
C PRO A 337 0.97 11.16 3.67
N LEU A 338 1.86 12.07 3.31
CA LEU A 338 2.71 11.91 2.14
C LEU A 338 3.87 10.94 2.45
N GLY A 339 4.19 10.10 1.48
CA GLY A 339 5.16 9.00 1.62
C GLY A 339 5.62 8.48 0.26
N SER A 340 6.56 7.53 0.28
CA SER A 340 7.02 6.83 -0.92
C SER A 340 6.16 5.60 -1.25
N PHE A 341 6.23 5.08 -2.48
CA PHE A 341 5.28 4.11 -3.01
C PHE A 341 5.99 2.99 -3.79
N ASP A 342 5.90 1.74 -3.33
CA ASP A 342 6.33 0.54 -4.06
C ASP A 342 5.12 -0.26 -4.54
N THR A 343 5.21 -0.81 -5.75
CA THR A 343 4.13 -1.51 -6.46
C THR A 343 4.63 -2.83 -7.01
N ARG A 344 3.75 -3.69 -7.54
CA ARG A 344 4.18 -4.79 -8.40
C ARG A 344 4.64 -4.22 -9.77
N PRO A 345 5.93 -4.37 -10.16
CA PRO A 345 6.40 -4.03 -11.50
C PRO A 345 5.84 -5.01 -12.53
N LEU A 346 6.12 -4.78 -13.82
CA LEU A 346 5.76 -5.68 -14.91
C LEU A 346 6.92 -6.58 -15.33
N ASN A 347 8.14 -6.05 -15.39
CA ASN A 347 9.34 -6.85 -15.59
C ASN A 347 9.77 -7.51 -14.27
N PHE A 348 9.84 -8.85 -14.29
CA PHE A 348 10.45 -9.64 -13.23
C PHE A 348 11.77 -10.23 -13.72
N SER A 349 12.85 -9.43 -13.65
CA SER A 349 14.19 -9.89 -14.01
C SER A 349 14.78 -10.93 -13.04
N ASP A 350 14.11 -11.17 -11.91
CA ASP A 350 14.42 -12.20 -10.92
C ASP A 350 13.18 -13.09 -10.67
N VAL A 351 13.39 -14.41 -10.66
CA VAL A 351 12.33 -15.41 -10.45
C VAL A 351 11.76 -15.32 -9.03
N SER A 352 12.54 -14.90 -8.04
CA SER A 352 12.07 -14.65 -6.68
C SER A 352 11.07 -13.48 -6.63
N ALA A 353 11.33 -12.41 -7.38
CA ALA A 353 10.40 -11.29 -7.51
C ALA A 353 9.11 -11.70 -8.25
N THR A 354 9.18 -12.66 -9.18
CA THR A 354 7.97 -13.24 -9.82
C THR A 354 7.09 -14.00 -8.83
N LEU A 355 7.69 -14.74 -7.90
CA LEU A 355 6.99 -15.67 -7.00
C LEU A 355 6.59 -15.07 -5.66
N SER A 356 7.27 -14.03 -5.18
CA SER A 356 7.02 -13.41 -3.87
C SER A 356 7.34 -11.91 -3.89
N ILE A 357 6.65 -11.17 -4.75
CA ILE A 357 6.92 -9.73 -4.97
C ILE A 357 6.85 -8.88 -3.69
N ARG A 358 5.92 -9.19 -2.77
CA ARG A 358 5.81 -8.48 -1.49
C ARG A 358 7.09 -8.63 -0.67
N LYS A 359 7.57 -9.86 -0.49
CA LYS A 359 8.85 -10.18 0.17
C LYS A 359 10.02 -9.44 -0.47
N PHE A 360 10.15 -9.49 -1.79
CA PHE A 360 11.23 -8.82 -2.52
C PHE A 360 11.28 -7.30 -2.26
N LEU A 361 10.14 -6.61 -2.31
CA LEU A 361 10.04 -5.18 -2.04
C LEU A 361 10.36 -4.84 -0.57
N LEU A 362 9.91 -5.68 0.37
CA LEU A 362 10.21 -5.54 1.80
C LEU A 362 11.70 -5.75 2.09
N GLU A 363 12.31 -6.82 1.58
CA GLU A 363 13.75 -7.06 1.73
C GLU A 363 14.56 -5.89 1.15
N ARG A 364 14.17 -5.35 -0.02
CA ARG A 364 14.82 -4.20 -0.64
C ARG A 364 14.85 -2.98 0.28
N ILE A 365 13.72 -2.59 0.88
CA ILE A 365 13.69 -1.41 1.75
C ILE A 365 14.37 -1.64 3.10
N PHE A 366 14.31 -2.84 3.68
CA PHE A 366 15.06 -3.19 4.90
C PHE A 366 16.58 -3.17 4.67
N GLN A 367 17.05 -3.75 3.56
CA GLN A 367 18.46 -3.69 3.15
C GLN A 367 18.92 -2.25 2.83
N THR A 368 18.01 -1.40 2.34
CA THR A 368 18.29 0.01 2.03
C THR A 368 18.48 0.87 3.29
N TYR A 369 17.82 0.55 4.42
CA TYR A 369 17.90 1.34 5.66
C TYR A 369 18.29 0.48 6.89
N PRO A 370 19.49 -0.10 6.95
CA PRO A 370 19.85 -1.13 7.93
C PRO A 370 19.95 -0.66 9.40
N GLN A 371 19.82 0.65 9.67
CA GLN A 371 19.78 1.24 11.01
C GLN A 371 18.38 1.77 11.39
N ARG A 372 17.46 1.83 10.42
CA ARG A 372 16.12 2.38 10.59
C ARG A 372 15.17 1.31 11.12
N LYS A 373 14.14 1.75 11.85
CA LYS A 373 13.10 0.85 12.37
C LYS A 373 11.85 0.87 11.50
N PHE A 374 11.17 -0.27 11.43
CA PHE A 374 9.99 -0.47 10.61
C PHE A 374 8.77 -0.87 11.44
N VAL A 375 7.64 -0.22 11.15
CA VAL A 375 6.29 -0.57 11.62
C VAL A 375 5.54 -1.11 10.42
N LEU A 376 5.26 -2.41 10.42
CA LEU A 376 4.54 -3.08 9.34
C LEU A 376 3.03 -3.04 9.64
N VAL A 377 2.22 -2.57 8.70
CA VAL A 377 0.77 -2.36 8.89
C VAL A 377 0.00 -2.98 7.72
N ALA A 378 -0.81 -4.00 8.02
CA ALA A 378 -1.58 -4.74 7.02
C ALA A 378 -2.80 -5.43 7.66
N ASP A 379 -3.35 -6.44 6.99
CA ASP A 379 -4.53 -7.20 7.41
C ASP A 379 -4.29 -8.72 7.38
N THR A 380 -5.27 -9.51 7.83
CA THR A 380 -5.17 -10.99 7.89
C THR A 380 -5.65 -11.74 6.64
N SER A 381 -6.29 -11.09 5.67
CA SER A 381 -6.80 -11.76 4.46
C SER A 381 -5.75 -11.96 3.36
N ASN A 382 -4.59 -11.31 3.49
CA ASN A 382 -3.40 -11.52 2.66
C ASN A 382 -2.45 -12.57 3.31
N SER A 383 -2.26 -13.71 2.64
CA SER A 383 -1.45 -14.83 3.18
C SER A 383 0.06 -14.64 3.09
N ASP A 384 0.52 -13.82 2.13
CA ASP A 384 1.92 -13.39 2.05
C ASP A 384 2.30 -12.48 3.23
N VAL A 385 1.46 -11.50 3.58
CA VAL A 385 1.59 -10.69 4.81
C VAL A 385 1.77 -11.57 6.05
N MET A 386 0.91 -12.57 6.20
CA MET A 386 0.90 -13.46 7.37
C MET A 386 2.14 -14.36 7.48
N THR A 387 2.87 -14.54 6.37
CA THR A 387 4.12 -15.31 6.28
C THR A 387 5.35 -14.39 6.38
N ASP A 388 5.40 -13.34 5.56
CA ASP A 388 6.54 -12.45 5.39
C ASP A 388 6.78 -11.54 6.60
N TYR A 389 5.72 -10.94 7.15
CA TYR A 389 5.85 -9.93 8.20
C TYR A 389 6.47 -10.50 9.50
N PRO A 390 6.07 -11.68 10.02
CA PRO A 390 6.76 -12.28 11.16
C PRO A 390 8.15 -12.80 10.79
N ALA A 391 8.38 -13.28 9.56
CA ALA A 391 9.69 -13.76 9.11
C ALA A 391 10.75 -12.63 9.13
N LEU A 392 10.39 -11.43 8.64
CA LEU A 392 11.25 -10.23 8.65
C LEU A 392 11.74 -9.86 10.06
N ALA A 393 10.96 -10.14 11.11
CA ALA A 393 11.36 -9.88 12.50
C ALA A 393 12.50 -10.80 12.98
N THR A 394 12.70 -11.94 12.32
CA THR A 394 13.78 -12.90 12.59
C THR A 394 14.97 -12.74 11.64
N GLU A 395 14.72 -12.36 10.39
CA GLU A 395 15.73 -12.13 9.34
C GLU A 395 16.48 -10.80 9.52
N PHE A 396 15.75 -9.75 9.92
CA PHE A 396 16.28 -8.40 10.15
C PHE A 396 16.17 -8.02 11.64
N PRO A 397 16.87 -8.74 12.54
CA PRO A 397 16.69 -8.62 13.98
C PRO A 397 16.98 -7.19 14.49
N GLY A 398 15.99 -6.60 15.15
CA GLY A 398 16.05 -5.24 15.70
C GLY A 398 15.56 -4.13 14.76
N GLN A 399 15.35 -4.41 13.47
CA GLN A 399 14.74 -3.44 12.53
C GLN A 399 13.22 -3.44 12.62
N VAL A 400 12.56 -4.60 12.72
CA VAL A 400 11.11 -4.65 12.99
C VAL A 400 10.83 -4.14 14.40
N GLN A 401 10.08 -3.03 14.47
CA GLN A 401 9.62 -2.42 15.71
C GLN A 401 8.19 -2.86 16.04
N CYS A 402 7.28 -2.84 15.06
CA CYS A 402 5.88 -3.27 15.21
C CYS A 402 5.38 -4.08 14.00
N ILE A 403 4.44 -4.99 14.24
CA ILE A 403 3.60 -5.67 13.24
C ILE A 403 2.14 -5.48 13.66
N LEU A 404 1.40 -4.63 12.96
CA LEU A 404 0.01 -4.26 13.28
C LEU A 404 -0.93 -4.82 12.21
N LEU A 405 -1.74 -5.80 12.59
CA LEU A 405 -2.59 -6.54 11.66
C LEU A 405 -4.08 -6.37 11.97
N ARG A 406 -4.83 -5.84 11.01
CA ARG A 406 -6.29 -5.84 11.06
C ARG A 406 -6.79 -7.29 10.93
N ASN A 407 -7.49 -7.77 11.94
CA ASN A 407 -8.11 -9.10 11.91
C ASN A 407 -9.45 -9.05 11.16
N THR A 408 -9.39 -9.16 9.83
CA THR A 408 -10.55 -9.09 8.92
C THR A 408 -11.61 -10.12 9.27
N SER A 409 -11.24 -11.36 9.60
CA SER A 409 -12.20 -12.41 9.95
C SER A 409 -12.94 -12.16 11.26
N ALA A 410 -12.42 -11.27 12.12
CA ALA A 410 -13.07 -10.82 13.35
C ALA A 410 -13.94 -9.57 13.16
N THR A 411 -13.76 -8.78 12.09
CA THR A 411 -14.56 -7.56 11.82
C THR A 411 -15.61 -7.77 10.74
N ASP A 412 -15.30 -8.57 9.72
CA ASP A 412 -16.03 -8.63 8.46
C ASP A 412 -16.63 -10.02 8.30
N SER A 413 -17.95 -10.14 8.54
CA SER A 413 -18.62 -11.45 8.57
C SER A 413 -18.55 -12.24 7.24
N GLY A 414 -18.24 -11.57 6.13
CA GLY A 414 -17.99 -12.18 4.82
C GLY A 414 -16.61 -12.83 4.67
N ASP A 415 -15.62 -12.44 5.47
CA ASP A 415 -14.28 -13.04 5.41
C ASP A 415 -14.28 -14.45 5.99
N LYS A 416 -13.83 -15.42 5.20
CA LYS A 416 -13.71 -16.85 5.52
C LYS A 416 -12.35 -17.41 5.07
N PHE A 417 -11.38 -16.54 4.80
CA PHE A 417 -10.04 -16.96 4.39
C PHE A 417 -9.28 -17.49 5.61
N PRO A 418 -8.70 -18.71 5.51
CA PRO A 418 -7.83 -19.20 6.55
C PRO A 418 -6.48 -18.49 6.47
N TYR A 419 -5.94 -18.11 7.62
CA TYR A 419 -4.59 -17.55 7.75
C TYR A 419 -3.80 -18.33 8.79
N ASP A 420 -2.50 -18.52 8.54
CA ASP A 420 -1.60 -19.12 9.54
C ASP A 420 -1.10 -18.04 10.52
N THR A 421 -0.98 -18.40 11.79
CA THR A 421 -0.33 -17.57 12.82
C THR A 421 0.96 -18.19 13.36
N SER A 422 1.40 -19.34 12.84
CA SER A 422 2.58 -20.07 13.33
C SER A 422 3.87 -19.24 13.25
N GLY A 423 4.02 -18.36 12.26
CA GLY A 423 5.17 -17.47 12.12
C GLY A 423 5.39 -16.53 13.32
N PHE A 424 4.33 -16.18 14.06
CA PHE A 424 4.43 -15.32 15.25
C PHE A 424 4.97 -16.07 16.49
N LYS A 425 5.17 -17.38 16.42
CA LYS A 425 5.49 -18.26 17.55
C LYS A 425 6.90 -18.00 18.08
N GLY A 426 6.97 -17.36 19.25
CA GLY A 426 8.22 -16.99 19.90
C GLY A 426 8.67 -15.56 19.63
N LEU A 427 7.94 -14.80 18.79
CA LEU A 427 8.07 -13.34 18.77
C LEU A 427 7.56 -12.78 20.11
N ASN A 428 8.13 -11.67 20.56
CA ASN A 428 7.67 -10.98 21.75
C ASN A 428 6.31 -10.30 21.45
N GLN A 429 5.31 -10.50 22.32
CA GLN A 429 3.98 -9.92 22.15
C GLN A 429 4.00 -8.39 22.01
N SER A 430 4.97 -7.68 22.61
CA SER A 430 5.11 -6.22 22.46
C SER A 430 5.50 -5.78 21.04
N MET A 431 5.90 -6.70 20.16
CA MET A 431 6.24 -6.43 18.77
C MET A 431 5.04 -6.56 17.82
N TYR A 432 3.93 -7.16 18.22
CA TYR A 432 2.79 -7.39 17.31
C TYR A 432 1.43 -7.23 17.97
N MET A 433 0.44 -6.81 17.20
CA MET A 433 -0.95 -6.78 17.64
C MET A 433 -1.93 -7.05 16.50
N PHE A 434 -2.79 -8.04 16.70
CA PHE A 434 -4.00 -8.24 15.92
C PHE A 434 -5.10 -7.35 16.51
N PHE A 435 -5.71 -6.50 15.68
CA PHE A 435 -6.65 -5.48 16.12
C PHE A 435 -7.90 -5.43 15.23
N THR A 436 -8.99 -4.84 15.72
CA THR A 436 -10.32 -4.92 15.08
C THR A 436 -10.92 -3.57 14.72
N VAL A 437 -10.47 -2.47 15.32
CA VAL A 437 -10.85 -1.10 14.91
C VAL A 437 -9.64 -0.17 14.97
N PRO A 438 -9.54 0.89 14.15
CA PRO A 438 -8.42 1.85 14.22
C PRO A 438 -8.26 2.49 15.61
N ASP A 439 -9.34 2.56 16.39
CA ASP A 439 -9.33 3.04 17.77
C ASP A 439 -8.45 2.21 18.72
N ASP A 440 -8.23 0.92 18.44
CA ASP A 440 -7.31 0.05 19.18
C ASP A 440 -5.87 0.58 19.17
N LEU A 441 -5.50 1.30 18.10
CA LEU A 441 -4.18 1.85 17.84
C LEU A 441 -3.95 3.24 18.46
N LYS A 442 -5.02 3.94 18.90
CA LYS A 442 -4.99 5.39 19.23
C LYS A 442 -3.95 5.80 20.29
N ASN A 443 -3.54 4.86 21.15
CA ASN A 443 -2.65 5.11 22.29
C ASN A 443 -1.34 4.31 22.24
N LEU A 444 -1.01 3.65 21.11
CA LEU A 444 0.25 2.90 20.97
C LEU A 444 1.46 3.83 20.92
N ASP A 445 2.50 3.50 21.68
CA ASP A 445 3.81 4.13 21.58
C ASP A 445 4.69 3.32 20.63
N LEU A 446 4.59 3.63 19.33
CA LEU A 446 5.36 2.98 18.25
C LEU A 446 6.89 3.06 18.44
N THR A 447 7.40 3.82 19.41
CA THR A 447 8.83 3.85 19.74
C THR A 447 9.26 2.81 20.78
N LYS A 448 8.31 2.10 21.41
CA LYS A 448 8.54 1.16 22.53
C LYS A 448 7.73 -0.12 22.44
N ASP A 449 6.40 -0.01 22.42
CA ASP A 449 5.47 -1.13 22.59
C ASP A 449 4.26 -0.96 21.68
N CYS A 450 4.02 -2.01 20.90
CA CYS A 450 3.02 -2.06 19.84
C CYS A 450 1.74 -2.79 20.29
N TYR A 451 1.71 -3.26 21.54
CA TYR A 451 0.61 -4.04 22.10
C TYR A 451 -0.24 -3.24 23.09
N ASN A 452 -1.52 -3.06 22.75
CA ASN A 452 -2.55 -2.55 23.65
C ASN A 452 -3.22 -3.73 24.37
N SER A 453 -2.89 -3.94 25.65
CA SER A 453 -3.37 -5.09 26.42
C SER A 453 -4.88 -5.13 26.71
N ALA A 454 -5.64 -4.11 26.30
CA ALA A 454 -7.10 -4.15 26.29
C ALA A 454 -7.68 -4.85 25.05
N VAL A 455 -6.90 -4.98 23.97
CA VAL A 455 -7.29 -5.59 22.70
C VAL A 455 -7.09 -7.09 22.78
N LYS A 456 -8.19 -7.85 22.90
CA LYS A 456 -8.14 -9.31 23.06
C LYS A 456 -7.47 -9.98 21.86
N GLN A 457 -6.22 -10.41 22.03
CA GLN A 457 -5.54 -11.26 21.06
C GLN A 457 -6.22 -12.63 20.99
N ASN A 458 -6.35 -13.16 19.78
CA ASN A 458 -6.82 -14.51 19.52
C ASN A 458 -5.89 -15.13 18.49
N VAL A 459 -4.78 -15.69 18.99
CA VAL A 459 -3.63 -16.18 18.22
C VAL A 459 -3.27 -17.56 18.76
N THR A 460 -3.46 -18.60 17.96
CA THR A 460 -3.16 -20.00 18.33
C THR A 460 -1.73 -20.43 18.01
N PHE A 461 -1.02 -19.69 17.16
CA PHE A 461 0.24 -20.12 16.51
C PHE A 461 0.04 -21.35 15.60
N ASP A 462 -1.11 -21.37 14.94
CA ASP A 462 -1.62 -22.38 14.00
C ASP A 462 -2.57 -21.67 13.00
N HIS A 463 -3.20 -22.40 12.09
CA HIS A 463 -4.23 -21.87 11.20
C HIS A 463 -5.48 -21.39 11.97
N GLN A 464 -5.97 -20.21 11.59
CA GLN A 464 -7.20 -19.59 12.08
C GLN A 464 -8.09 -19.17 10.89
N GLY A 465 -9.31 -18.68 11.14
CA GLY A 465 -10.24 -18.24 10.09
C GLY A 465 -10.95 -19.38 9.33
N LEU A 466 -10.63 -20.64 9.65
CA LEU A 466 -11.23 -21.83 9.04
C LEU A 466 -12.78 -21.81 9.16
N PRO A 467 -13.56 -22.18 8.11
CA PRO A 467 -15.02 -22.05 8.11
C PRO A 467 -15.75 -22.81 9.23
N PHE A 468 -15.13 -23.86 9.77
CA PHE A 468 -15.67 -24.71 10.83
C PHE A 468 -15.04 -24.42 12.21
N SER A 469 -14.18 -23.41 12.32
CA SER A 469 -13.51 -23.02 13.57
C SER A 469 -14.38 -22.12 14.46
N ASN A 470 -15.41 -22.72 15.07
CA ASN A 470 -15.58 -22.79 16.53
C ASN A 470 -17.02 -23.06 16.97
N ASP A 471 -17.29 -24.27 17.49
CA ASP A 471 -18.28 -24.47 18.57
C ASP A 471 -17.86 -25.61 19.54
N ALA A 472 -16.56 -25.96 19.55
CA ALA A 472 -16.04 -27.11 20.29
C ALA A 472 -15.54 -26.78 21.71
N SER A 473 -15.30 -25.50 22.02
CA SER A 473 -14.72 -25.05 23.30
C SER A 473 -15.69 -25.07 24.49
N LEU A 474 -16.97 -25.42 24.27
CA LEU A 474 -18.02 -25.44 25.30
C LEU A 474 -18.46 -26.84 25.79
N LEU A 475 -17.95 -27.93 25.20
CA LEU A 475 -18.45 -29.29 25.50
C LEU A 475 -17.42 -30.27 26.10
N VAL A 476 -16.14 -29.90 26.24
CA VAL A 476 -15.12 -30.75 26.90
C VAL A 476 -15.23 -30.70 28.44
N SER A 477 -16.43 -30.93 28.98
CA SER A 477 -16.67 -31.00 30.43
C SER A 477 -17.89 -31.86 30.83
N ARG A 478 -18.11 -33.02 30.17
CA ARG A 478 -18.83 -34.17 30.77
C ARG A 478 -18.64 -35.48 30.01
N THR A 479 -18.84 -36.58 30.74
CA THR A 479 -19.05 -37.96 30.24
C THR A 479 -17.99 -38.55 29.30
N PHE A 480 -16.79 -38.76 29.86
CA PHE A 480 -15.87 -39.79 29.38
C PHE A 480 -16.30 -41.17 29.94
N THR A 481 -17.33 -41.82 29.37
CA THR A 481 -17.70 -43.23 29.67
C THR A 481 -18.68 -43.80 28.64
N SER A 482 -18.43 -45.02 28.18
CA SER A 482 -19.26 -45.83 27.25
C SER A 482 -19.43 -45.26 25.83
N LEU A 483 -19.60 -46.05 24.77
CA LEU A 483 -19.92 -47.50 24.71
C LEU A 483 -19.13 -48.20 23.58
N ILE A 484 -18.77 -49.47 23.79
CA ILE A 484 -18.25 -50.39 22.74
C ILE A 484 -19.45 -51.08 22.09
N PHE A 485 -19.55 -51.18 20.76
CA PHE A 485 -20.29 -52.27 20.11
C PHE A 485 -19.85 -52.61 18.66
N VAL A 486 -19.22 -53.79 18.53
CA VAL A 486 -19.31 -54.82 17.47
C VAL A 486 -19.64 -54.41 16.00
N ILE A 487 -18.79 -54.87 15.07
CA ILE A 487 -19.15 -55.15 13.67
C ILE A 487 -19.01 -56.65 13.40
N ILE A 488 -20.08 -57.33 12.98
CA ILE A 488 -20.04 -58.69 12.40
C ILE A 488 -20.93 -58.76 11.15
N ALA A 489 -20.26 -58.60 10.00
CA ALA A 489 -20.30 -59.40 8.77
C ALA A 489 -21.63 -59.88 8.10
N VAL A 490 -21.51 -59.96 6.76
CA VAL A 490 -22.26 -60.77 5.77
C VAL A 490 -23.59 -60.23 5.23
N ALA A 491 -23.55 -59.84 3.96
CA ALA A 491 -24.50 -60.27 2.94
C ALA A 491 -23.74 -60.50 1.60
N LEU A 492 -23.78 -61.72 1.05
CA LEU A 492 -23.38 -61.99 -0.34
C LEU A 492 -24.63 -62.07 -1.22
N SER A 493 -24.55 -61.62 -2.47
CA SER A 493 -24.77 -62.44 -3.68
C SER A 493 -25.08 -61.60 -4.92
N VAL A 494 -24.28 -61.79 -5.98
CA VAL A 494 -24.43 -61.27 -7.35
C VAL A 494 -24.33 -59.74 -7.50
#